data_AF-A0A495EQN9-F1
#
_entry.id   AF-A0A495EQN9-F1
#
_cell.length_a   1.000
_cell.length_b   1.000
_cell.length_c   1.000
_cell.angle_alpha   90.00
_cell.angle_beta   90.00
_cell.angle_gamma   90.00
#
_symmetry.space_group_name_H-M   'P 1'
#
loop_
_entity.id
_entity.type
_entity.pdbx_description
1 polymer ?
#
loop_
_entity_poly.entity_id
_entity_poly.type
_entity_poly.pdbx_seq_one_letter_code
_entity_poly.pdbx_strand_id
1 'polypeptide(L)'
;MDTTIPEYARMRTAITERLNAHDLLGVLPHGAPEDEYDSEMEDFAALIAAGTPITPEVVATTWHKWFGDSQGNTGGEPEEPTAKMAALASDLQAIQSGFVQY
;
A
#
# COMPACT_ATOMS: atom_id res chain seq x y z
N MET A 1 13.25 16.02 5.79
CA MET A 1 13.10 14.79 6.58
C MET A 1 14.05 13.78 5.97
N ASP A 2 15.15 13.49 6.66
CA ASP A 2 16.19 12.57 6.22
C ASP A 2 15.91 11.24 6.94
N THR A 3 14.94 10.48 6.42
CA THR A 3 14.68 9.14 6.93
C THR A 3 15.97 8.36 6.69
N THR A 4 16.65 7.96 7.77
CA THR A 4 17.93 7.28 7.61
C THR A 4 17.70 6.01 6.78
N ILE A 5 18.64 5.65 5.90
CA ILE A 5 18.51 4.48 5.01
C ILE A 5 17.97 3.21 5.73
N PRO A 6 18.35 2.92 7.00
CA PRO A 6 17.80 1.80 7.77
C PRO A 6 16.32 1.93 8.16
N GLU A 7 15.83 3.15 8.43
CA GLU A 7 14.42 3.39 8.76
C GLU A 7 13.53 3.25 7.53
N TYR A 8 13.99 3.74 6.38
CA TYR A 8 13.29 3.56 5.11
C TYR A 8 13.16 2.07 4.76
N ALA A 9 14.24 1.30 4.93
CA ALA A 9 14.21 -0.15 4.70
C ALA A 9 13.21 -0.87 5.62
N ARG A 10 13.16 -0.52 6.92
CA ARG A 10 12.19 -1.09 7.87
C ARG A 10 10.75 -0.75 7.49
N MET A 11 10.51 0.48 7.04
CA MET A 11 9.19 0.93 6.58
C MET A 11 8.73 0.09 5.38
N ARG A 12 9.61 -0.07 4.38
CA ARG A 12 9.32 -0.90 3.20
C ARG A 12 8.96 -2.33 3.58
N THR A 13 9.77 -2.98 4.42
CA THR A 13 9.47 -4.35 4.90
C THR A 13 8.11 -4.43 5.58
N ALA A 14 7.79 -3.48 6.47
CA ALA A 14 6.51 -3.47 7.16
C ALA A 14 5.32 -3.28 6.19
N ILE A 15 5.46 -2.45 5.15
CA ILE A 15 4.42 -2.25 4.14
C ILE A 15 4.24 -3.52 3.30
N THR A 16 5.34 -4.13 2.82
CA THR A 16 5.30 -5.38 2.04
C THR A 16 4.61 -6.50 2.83
N GLU A 17 4.93 -6.66 4.12
CA GLU A 17 4.27 -7.65 4.98
C GLU A 17 2.76 -7.44 5.05
N ARG A 18 2.27 -6.19 5.10
CA ARG A 18 0.82 -5.90 5.11
C ARG A 18 0.18 -6.14 3.75
N LEU A 19 0.83 -5.74 2.66
CA LEU A 19 0.34 -6.02 1.31
C LEU A 19 0.19 -7.53 1.08
N ASN A 20 1.21 -8.30 1.46
CA ASN A 20 1.19 -9.75 1.32
C ASN A 20 0.17 -10.42 2.25
N ALA A 21 -0.04 -9.89 3.46
CA ALA A 21 -1.05 -10.41 4.37
C ALA A 21 -2.49 -10.19 3.90
N HIS A 22 -2.76 -9.04 3.27
CA HIS A 22 -4.09 -8.72 2.75
C HIS A 22 -4.36 -9.35 1.38
N ASP A 23 -3.30 -9.55 0.58
CA ASP A 23 -3.30 -10.15 -0.76
C ASP A 23 -4.56 -9.78 -1.54
N LEU A 24 -4.63 -8.51 -1.91
CA LEU A 24 -5.84 -7.95 -2.49
C LEU A 24 -6.21 -8.62 -3.82
N LEU A 25 -5.23 -9.13 -4.58
CA LEU A 25 -5.46 -9.92 -5.80
C LEU A 25 -5.65 -11.42 -5.53
N GLY A 26 -5.26 -11.92 -4.36
CA GLY A 26 -5.33 -13.36 -4.05
C GLY A 26 -4.29 -14.21 -4.78
N VAL A 27 -3.18 -13.62 -5.24
CA VAL A 27 -2.21 -14.26 -6.15
C VAL A 27 -1.09 -15.00 -5.44
N LEU A 28 -0.81 -14.66 -4.18
CA LEU A 28 0.27 -15.30 -3.41
C LEU A 28 0.01 -16.80 -3.17
N PRO A 29 -1.22 -17.25 -2.84
CA PRO A 29 -1.56 -18.68 -2.80
C PRO A 29 -1.36 -19.43 -4.13
N HIS A 30 -1.23 -18.71 -5.24
CA HIS A 30 -1.03 -19.27 -6.58
C HIS A 30 0.44 -19.30 -7.03
N GLY A 31 1.37 -18.97 -6.13
CA GLY A 31 2.81 -19.03 -6.40
C GLY A 31 3.38 -17.76 -7.03
N ALA A 32 2.67 -16.62 -6.91
CA ALA A 32 3.26 -15.32 -7.21
C ALA A 32 4.46 -15.07 -6.30
N PRO A 33 5.52 -14.40 -6.80
CA PRO A 33 6.72 -14.14 -6.03
C PRO A 33 6.43 -13.14 -4.90
N GLU A 34 7.24 -13.15 -3.84
CA GLU A 34 7.02 -12.31 -2.64
C GLU A 34 7.21 -10.81 -2.90
N ASP A 35 7.85 -10.45 -4.03
CA ASP A 35 8.10 -9.09 -4.51
C ASP A 35 7.03 -8.58 -5.51
N GLU A 36 5.94 -9.33 -5.71
CA GLU A 36 4.86 -8.99 -6.66
C GLU A 36 4.29 -7.58 -6.43
N TYR A 37 4.25 -7.12 -5.17
CA TYR A 37 3.67 -5.83 -4.78
C TYR A 37 4.72 -4.72 -4.52
N ASP A 38 5.96 -4.88 -4.99
CA ASP A 38 7.04 -3.91 -4.73
C ASP A 38 6.73 -2.52 -5.31
N SER A 39 6.00 -2.45 -6.42
CA SER A 39 5.66 -1.19 -7.09
C SER A 39 4.63 -0.38 -6.30
N GLU A 40 3.59 -1.04 -5.79
CA GLU A 40 2.55 -0.49 -4.93
C GLU A 40 3.14 -0.09 -3.59
N MET A 41 4.04 -0.90 -3.05
CA MET A 41 4.75 -0.62 -1.81
C MET A 41 5.55 0.67 -1.89
N GLU A 42 6.29 0.94 -2.98
CA GLU A 42 7.05 2.20 -3.13
C GLU A 42 6.12 3.43 -3.15
N ASP A 43 4.94 3.32 -3.78
CA ASP A 43 3.94 4.40 -3.75
C ASP A 43 3.43 4.65 -2.32
N PHE A 44 3.12 3.60 -1.56
CA PHE A 44 2.71 3.75 -0.15
C PHE A 44 3.84 4.28 0.72
N ALA A 45 5.08 3.83 0.51
CA ALA A 45 6.26 4.33 1.22
C ALA A 45 6.46 5.83 0.97
N ALA A 46 6.29 6.29 -0.28
CA ALA A 46 6.37 7.70 -0.64
C ALA A 46 5.25 8.52 0.02
N LEU A 47 4.01 8.02 0.05
CA LEU A 47 2.88 8.68 0.71
C LEU A 47 3.11 8.81 2.23
N ILE A 48 3.59 7.75 2.87
CA ILE A 48 3.90 7.75 4.31
C ILE A 48 5.05 8.72 4.61
N ALA A 49 6.12 8.70 3.82
CA ALA A 49 7.26 9.60 3.97
C ALA A 49 6.89 11.09 3.75
N ALA A 50 5.89 11.35 2.90
CA ALA A 50 5.34 12.70 2.69
C ALA A 50 4.39 13.14 3.82
N GLY A 51 4.05 12.25 4.76
CA GLY A 51 3.09 12.53 5.83
C GLY A 51 1.63 12.56 5.34
N THR A 52 1.34 12.01 4.17
CA THR A 52 -0.02 11.94 3.63
C THR A 52 -0.84 10.92 4.40
N PRO A 53 -1.99 11.26 4.99
CA PRO A 53 -2.85 10.30 5.67
C PRO A 53 -3.26 9.14 4.75
N ILE A 54 -3.17 7.90 5.24
CA ILE A 54 -3.50 6.71 4.45
C ILE A 54 -4.96 6.32 4.72
N THR A 55 -5.86 6.82 3.88
CA THR A 55 -7.30 6.50 3.95
C THR A 55 -7.66 5.35 2.98
N PRO A 56 -8.85 4.73 3.11
CA PRO A 56 -9.31 3.71 2.17
C PRO A 56 -9.35 4.21 0.72
N GLU A 57 -9.67 5.49 0.50
CA GLU A 57 -9.70 6.14 -0.82
C GLU A 57 -8.29 6.31 -1.40
N VAL A 58 -7.31 6.61 -0.55
CA VAL A 58 -5.89 6.64 -0.97
C VAL A 58 -5.45 5.25 -1.40
N VAL A 59 -5.79 4.22 -0.63
CA VAL A 59 -5.50 2.83 -1.00
C VAL A 59 -6.17 2.46 -2.33
N ALA A 60 -7.46 2.76 -2.50
CA ALA A 60 -8.18 2.48 -3.76
C ALA A 60 -7.57 3.24 -4.95
N THR A 61 -7.14 4.50 -4.75
CA THR A 61 -6.49 5.30 -5.80
C THR A 61 -5.14 4.71 -6.21
N THR A 62 -4.29 4.36 -5.23
CA THR A 62 -3.02 3.69 -5.51
C THR A 62 -3.25 2.35 -6.19
N TRP A 63 -4.23 1.58 -5.73
CA TRP A 63 -4.55 0.28 -6.34
C TRP A 63 -5.03 0.41 -7.79
N HIS A 64 -5.91 1.38 -8.05
CA HIS A 64 -6.43 1.67 -9.39
C HIS A 64 -5.34 2.11 -10.36
N LYS A 65 -4.32 2.85 -9.89
CA LYS A 65 -3.16 3.22 -10.72
C LYS A 65 -2.45 1.99 -11.30
N TRP A 66 -2.34 0.91 -10.53
CA TRP A 66 -1.59 -0.29 -10.91
C TRP A 66 -2.46 -1.35 -11.60
N PHE A 67 -3.66 -1.59 -11.08
CA PHE A 67 -4.51 -2.69 -11.52
C PHE A 67 -5.79 -2.25 -12.23
N GLY A 68 -6.09 -0.95 -12.23
CA GLY A 68 -7.33 -0.42 -12.79
C GLY A 68 -8.55 -0.69 -11.92
N ASP A 69 -9.72 -0.51 -12.52
CA ASP A 69 -11.01 -0.92 -11.97
C ASP A 69 -11.17 -2.46 -11.98
N SER A 70 -12.34 -2.96 -11.57
CA SER A 70 -12.65 -4.40 -11.60
C SER A 70 -12.58 -5.05 -12.99
N GLN A 71 -12.52 -4.25 -14.06
CA GLN A 71 -12.36 -4.68 -15.45
C GLN A 71 -10.93 -4.51 -15.97
N GLY A 72 -10.00 -4.00 -15.15
CA GLY A 72 -8.62 -3.71 -15.52
C GLY A 72 -8.42 -2.38 -16.25
N ASN A 73 -9.41 -1.48 -16.25
CA ASN A 73 -9.26 -0.16 -16.86
C ASN A 73 -8.58 0.79 -15.89
N THR A 74 -7.42 1.33 -16.29
CA THR A 74 -6.68 2.34 -15.53
C THR A 74 -7.03 3.78 -15.95
N GLY A 75 -7.84 3.94 -16.99
CA GLY A 75 -8.34 5.23 -17.45
C GLY A 75 -9.70 5.52 -16.84
N GLY A 76 -9.74 6.28 -15.75
CA GLY A 76 -10.99 6.62 -15.08
C GLY A 76 -10.79 7.11 -13.65
N GLU A 77 -11.91 7.25 -12.95
CA GLU A 77 -11.90 7.43 -11.50
C GLU A 77 -11.80 6.06 -10.82
N PRO A 78 -11.08 5.96 -9.68
CA PRO A 78 -11.01 4.72 -8.91
C PRO A 78 -12.40 4.28 -8.41
N GLU A 79 -12.60 2.97 -8.35
CA GLU A 79 -13.80 2.38 -7.73
C GLU A 79 -13.87 2.66 -6.22
N GLU A 80 -15.05 2.51 -5.63
CA GLU A 80 -15.22 2.64 -4.19
C GLU A 80 -14.33 1.63 -3.42
N PRO A 81 -13.71 2.05 -2.30
CA PRO A 81 -12.83 1.17 -1.53
C PRO A 81 -13.55 -0.08 -1.03
N THR A 82 -12.92 -1.23 -1.22
CA THR A 82 -13.42 -2.50 -0.65
C THR A 82 -13.13 -2.60 0.85
N ALA A 83 -13.81 -3.53 1.54
CA ALA A 83 -13.53 -3.80 2.96
C ALA A 83 -12.07 -4.22 3.22
N LYS A 84 -11.45 -4.94 2.27
CA LYS A 84 -10.02 -5.30 2.37
C LYS A 84 -9.12 -4.07 2.24
N MET A 85 -9.45 -3.14 1.33
CA MET A 85 -8.71 -1.88 1.19
C MET A 85 -8.83 -1.00 2.44
N ALA A 86 -9.99 -0.99 3.09
CA ALA A 86 -10.17 -0.28 4.35
C ALA A 86 -9.34 -0.90 5.50
N ALA A 87 -9.24 -2.23 5.54
CA ALA A 87 -8.38 -2.94 6.50
C ALA A 87 -6.89 -2.64 6.25
N LEU A 88 -6.45 -2.70 4.99
CA LEU A 88 -5.10 -2.33 4.60
C LEU A 88 -4.78 -0.87 4.96
N ALA A 89 -5.70 0.06 4.68
CA ALA A 89 -5.54 1.47 5.05
C ALA A 89 -5.31 1.65 6.55
N SER A 90 -6.08 0.92 7.39
CA SER A 90 -5.92 0.95 8.85
C SER A 90 -4.53 0.47 9.30
N ASP A 91 -4.03 -0.60 8.69
CA ASP A 91 -2.70 -1.14 9.00
C ASP A 91 -1.57 -0.20 8.55
N LEU A 92 -1.69 0.40 7.36
CA LEU A 92 -0.73 1.37 6.84
C LEU A 92 -0.74 2.68 7.65
N GLN A 93 -1.91 3.13 8.09
CA GLN A 93 -2.07 4.28 8.98
C GLN A 93 -1.39 4.04 10.34
N ALA A 94 -1.43 2.81 10.86
CA ALA A 94 -0.72 2.43 12.07
C ALA A 94 0.80 2.46 11.89
N ILE A 95 1.31 2.00 10.73
CA ILE A 95 2.73 2.10 10.37
C ILE A 95 3.16 3.57 10.31
N GLN A 96 2.41 4.42 9.60
CA GLN A 96 2.68 5.86 9.52
C GLN A 96 2.75 6.50 10.92
N SER A 97 1.78 6.20 11.79
CA SER A 97 1.73 6.76 13.13
C SER A 97 2.92 6.34 14.00
N GLY A 98 3.46 5.13 13.79
CA GLY A 98 4.66 4.65 14.47
C GLY A 98 5.96 5.28 13.94
N PHE A 99 5.97 5.76 12.69
CA PHE A 99 7.13 6.39 12.05
C PHE A 99 7.19 7.92 12.24
N VAL A 100 6.05 8.61 12.36
CA VAL A 100 5.99 10.08 12.46
C VAL A 100 6.30 10.63 13.87
N GLN A 101 6.54 9.76 14.88
CA GLN A 101 6.80 10.18 16.28
C GLN A 101 8.26 10.53 16.62
N TYR A 102 9.13 10.84 15.66
CA TYR A 102 10.53 11.24 15.91
C TYR A 102 10.86 12.64 15.44
#